data_AF-A0A3P1WLL5-F1
#
_entry.id   AF-A0A3P1WLL5-F1
#
_cell.length_a   1.000
_cell.length_b   1.000
_cell.length_c   1.000
_cell.angle_alpha   90.00
_cell.angle_beta   90.00
_cell.angle_gamma   90.00
#
_symmetry.space_group_name_H-M   'P 1'
#
loop_
_entity.id
_entity.type
_entity.pdbx_description
1 polymer ?
#
loop_
_entity_poly.entity_id
_entity_poly.type
_entity_poly.pdbx_seq_one_letter_code
_entity_poly.pdbx_strand_id
1 'polypeptide(L)'
;MRVVTTETLARGYGTETIRIRQNHHENKVRFVEGKHFFKVIGDELKNLRVALNYSQNPVSPKARSLILWTERGAARHAKMLETDQAWAFFEKLEDSYFRQKEQQP
;
A
#
# COMPACT_ATOMS: atom_id res chain seq x y z
N MET A 1 5.52 11.09 -5.25
CA MET A 1 4.53 10.27 -4.51
C MET A 1 5.09 8.86 -4.40
N ARG A 2 5.19 8.28 -3.20
CA ARG A 2 5.68 6.91 -3.00
C ARG A 2 4.52 5.92 -2.98
N VAL A 3 4.72 4.74 -3.57
CA VAL A 3 3.71 3.67 -3.63
C VAL A 3 4.32 2.32 -3.23
N VAL A 4 3.50 1.44 -2.69
CA VAL A 4 3.89 0.09 -2.25
C VAL A 4 2.90 -0.96 -2.76
N THR A 5 3.37 -2.19 -2.99
CA THR A 5 2.51 -3.29 -3.41
C THR A 5 1.72 -3.86 -2.23
N THR A 6 0.68 -4.63 -2.54
CA THR A 6 -0.12 -5.34 -1.51
C THR A 6 0.74 -6.32 -0.72
N GLU A 7 1.72 -6.95 -1.36
CA GLU A 7 2.66 -7.89 -0.76
C GLU A 7 3.59 -7.19 0.24
N THR A 8 4.15 -6.03 -0.13
CA THR A 8 4.96 -5.23 0.79
C THR A 8 4.14 -4.74 1.97
N LEU A 9 2.91 -4.30 1.72
CA LEU A 9 2.00 -3.83 2.75
C LEU A 9 1.65 -4.94 3.76
N ALA A 10 1.32 -6.13 3.23
CA ALA A 10 1.02 -7.31 4.03
C ALA A 10 2.21 -7.71 4.92
N ARG A 11 3.42 -7.75 4.34
CA ARG A 11 4.66 -8.00 5.09
C ARG A 11 4.92 -6.95 6.17
N GLY A 12 4.68 -5.68 5.85
CA GLY A 12 4.85 -4.56 6.80
C GLY A 12 3.88 -4.59 7.97
N TYR A 13 2.66 -5.11 7.78
CA TYR A 13 1.64 -5.27 8.83
C TYR A 13 1.63 -6.65 9.49
N GLY A 14 2.55 -7.56 9.11
CA GLY A 14 2.57 -8.93 9.61
C GLY A 14 1.27 -9.68 9.34
N THR A 15 0.63 -9.39 8.22
CA THR A 15 -0.66 -9.94 7.84
C THR A 15 -0.60 -10.56 6.46
N GLU A 16 -1.66 -11.25 6.05
CA GLU A 16 -1.74 -11.86 4.74
C GLU A 16 -2.26 -10.88 3.69
N THR A 17 -1.81 -11.02 2.45
CA THR A 17 -2.27 -10.18 1.32
C THR A 17 -3.79 -10.26 1.12
N ILE A 18 -4.40 -11.39 1.48
CA ILE A 18 -5.86 -11.57 1.45
C ILE A 18 -6.57 -10.59 2.39
N ARG A 19 -6.02 -10.33 3.59
CA ARG A 19 -6.59 -9.39 4.55
C ARG A 19 -6.55 -7.95 4.03
N ILE A 20 -5.48 -7.56 3.35
CA ILE A 20 -5.39 -6.23 2.70
C ILE A 20 -6.47 -6.08 1.62
N ARG A 21 -6.62 -7.10 0.77
CA ARG A 21 -7.62 -7.09 -0.32
C ARG A 21 -9.04 -7.09 0.22
N GLN A 22 -9.31 -7.88 1.24
CA GLN A 22 -10.61 -7.96 1.89
C GLN A 22 -10.96 -6.63 2.58
N ASN A 23 -10.00 -6.05 3.29
CA ASN A 23 -10.16 -4.74 3.91
C ASN A 23 -10.55 -3.65 2.89
N HIS A 24 -9.83 -3.61 1.75
CA HIS A 24 -10.17 -2.69 0.67
C HIS A 24 -11.57 -2.97 0.11
N HIS A 25 -11.94 -4.26 -0.06
CA HIS A 25 -13.22 -4.66 -0.60
C HIS A 25 -14.40 -4.25 0.29
N GLU A 26 -14.28 -4.47 1.60
CA GLU A 26 -15.31 -4.15 2.59
C GLU A 26 -15.42 -2.64 2.82
N ASN A 27 -14.30 -1.91 2.69
CA ASN A 27 -14.24 -0.48 2.96
C ASN A 27 -14.09 0.37 1.71
N LYS A 28 -14.53 -0.09 0.52
CA LYS A 28 -14.33 0.60 -0.77
C LYS A 28 -14.69 2.09 -0.75
N VAL A 29 -15.77 2.47 -0.05
CA VAL A 29 -16.21 3.87 0.09
C VAL A 29 -15.17 4.77 0.77
N ARG A 30 -14.26 4.16 1.55
CA ARG A 30 -13.15 4.82 2.22
C ARG A 30 -11.87 4.80 1.37
N PHE A 31 -11.87 4.27 0.15
CA PHE A 31 -10.71 4.32 -0.73
C PHE A 31 -11.06 5.11 -1.99
N VAL A 32 -10.10 5.89 -2.47
CA VAL A 32 -10.27 6.81 -3.58
C VAL A 32 -9.08 6.59 -4.49
N GLU A 33 -9.36 6.19 -5.72
CA GLU A 33 -8.33 5.99 -6.75
C GLU A 33 -7.60 7.33 -7.02
N GLY A 34 -6.30 7.27 -7.25
CA GLY A 34 -5.44 8.46 -7.41
C GLY A 34 -5.00 9.12 -6.09
N LYS A 35 -5.76 8.92 -4.99
CA LYS A 35 -5.41 9.46 -3.67
C LYS A 35 -4.88 8.40 -2.70
N HIS A 36 -5.52 7.24 -2.67
CA HIS A 36 -5.21 6.16 -1.74
C HIS A 36 -4.54 4.98 -2.46
N PHE A 37 -4.96 4.69 -3.68
CA PHE A 37 -4.38 3.61 -4.49
C PHE A 37 -4.41 3.95 -5.98
N PHE A 38 -3.63 3.20 -6.75
CA PHE A 38 -3.68 3.17 -8.22
C PHE A 38 -3.94 1.74 -8.66
N LYS A 39 -4.90 1.54 -9.57
CA LYS A 39 -5.14 0.24 -10.17
C LYS A 39 -4.48 0.19 -11.55
N VAL A 40 -3.41 -0.59 -11.66
CA VAL A 40 -2.65 -0.78 -12.88
C VAL A 40 -3.18 -2.01 -13.62
N ILE A 41 -3.61 -1.84 -14.87
CA ILE A 41 -4.17 -2.90 -15.73
C ILE A 41 -3.65 -2.78 -17.16
N GLY A 42 -3.88 -3.80 -17.99
CA GLY A 42 -3.60 -3.75 -19.43
C GLY A 42 -2.12 -3.48 -19.75
N ASP A 43 -1.88 -2.53 -20.66
CA ASP A 43 -0.54 -2.20 -21.13
C ASP A 43 0.35 -1.58 -20.05
N GLU A 44 -0.23 -0.81 -19.13
CA GLU A 44 0.54 -0.25 -17.99
C GLU A 44 1.07 -1.38 -17.10
N LEU A 45 0.28 -2.43 -16.88
CA LEU A 45 0.70 -3.59 -16.08
C LEU A 45 1.79 -4.38 -16.81
N LYS A 46 1.69 -4.51 -18.14
CA LYS A 46 2.71 -5.16 -18.96
C LYS A 46 4.04 -4.41 -18.89
N ASN A 47 4.00 -3.08 -19.03
CA ASN A 47 5.19 -2.23 -18.94
C ASN A 47 5.80 -2.26 -17.54
N LEU A 48 4.96 -2.18 -16.51
CA LEU A 48 5.42 -2.26 -15.12
C LEU A 48 6.06 -3.62 -14.80
N ARG A 49 5.53 -4.71 -15.35
CA ARG A 49 6.12 -6.04 -15.19
C ARG A 49 7.52 -6.13 -15.80
N VAL A 50 7.73 -5.54 -16.97
CA VAL A 50 9.06 -5.47 -17.61
C VAL A 50 10.02 -4.67 -16.74
N ALA A 51 9.58 -3.50 -16.24
CA ALA A 51 10.38 -2.67 -15.35
C ALA A 51 10.74 -3.35 -14.01
N LEU A 52 9.81 -4.15 -13.46
CA LEU A 52 10.00 -4.83 -12.18
C LEU A 52 10.58 -6.24 -12.30
N ASN A 53 10.93 -6.70 -13.49
CA ASN A 53 11.35 -8.08 -13.76
C ASN A 53 12.60 -8.50 -12.96
N TYR A 54 13.48 -7.54 -12.63
CA TYR A 54 14.68 -7.75 -11.83
C TYR A 54 14.59 -7.15 -10.42
N SER A 55 13.39 -6.72 -10.01
CA SER A 55 13.18 -6.14 -8.68
C SER A 55 12.99 -7.23 -7.62
N GLN A 56 13.14 -6.85 -6.35
CA GLN A 56 12.91 -7.73 -5.20
C GLN A 56 11.44 -8.21 -5.08
N ASN A 57 10.50 -7.57 -5.77
CA ASN A 57 9.07 -7.92 -5.79
C ASN A 57 8.56 -7.98 -7.24
N PRO A 58 8.90 -9.02 -8.01
CA PRO A 58 8.43 -9.17 -9.38
C PRO A 58 6.91 -9.39 -9.43
N VAL A 59 6.25 -8.77 -10.40
CA VAL A 59 4.81 -8.93 -10.61
C VAL A 59 4.55 -10.25 -11.34
N SER A 60 3.66 -11.07 -10.79
CA SER A 60 3.32 -12.37 -11.38
C SER A 60 2.88 -12.22 -12.86
N PRO A 61 3.38 -13.07 -13.77
CA PRO A 61 2.95 -13.05 -15.17
C PRO A 61 1.45 -13.29 -15.36
N LYS A 62 0.80 -13.93 -14.39
CA LYS A 62 -0.63 -14.25 -14.40
C LYS A 62 -1.51 -13.14 -13.81
N ALA A 63 -0.92 -12.08 -13.25
CA ALA A 63 -1.69 -10.97 -12.68
C ALA A 63 -2.41 -10.20 -13.80
N ARG A 64 -3.74 -10.04 -13.67
CA ARG A 64 -4.57 -9.24 -14.59
C ARG A 64 -4.74 -7.79 -14.14
N SER A 65 -4.41 -7.51 -12.88
CA SER A 65 -4.43 -6.18 -12.28
C SER A 65 -3.46 -6.14 -11.10
N LEU A 66 -2.84 -4.98 -10.88
CA LEU A 66 -2.04 -4.70 -9.69
C LEU A 66 -2.60 -3.46 -8.99
N ILE A 67 -2.73 -3.53 -7.67
CA ILE A 67 -3.05 -2.35 -6.86
C ILE A 67 -1.77 -1.87 -6.19
N LEU A 68 -1.46 -0.60 -6.41
CA LEU A 68 -0.37 0.12 -5.77
C LEU A 68 -0.95 1.06 -4.72
N TRP A 69 -0.49 0.95 -3.48
CA TRP A 69 -0.98 1.72 -2.35
C TRP A 69 -0.09 2.93 -2.11
N THR A 70 -0.70 4.10 -2.00
CA THR A 70 0.00 5.31 -1.52
C THR A 70 0.22 5.21 -0.01
N GLU A 71 1.08 6.07 0.55
CA GLU A 71 1.25 6.22 2.00
C GLU A 71 -0.10 6.45 2.72
N ARG A 72 -1.01 7.23 2.11
CA ARG A 72 -2.36 7.47 2.66
C ARG A 72 -3.25 6.23 2.60
N GLY A 73 -3.13 5.41 1.56
CA GLY A 73 -3.84 4.14 1.43
C GLY A 73 -3.34 3.11 2.44
N ALA A 74 -2.02 3.04 2.62
CA ALA A 74 -1.37 2.24 3.65
C ALA A 74 -1.90 2.63 5.04
N ALA A 75 -1.85 3.91 5.40
CA ALA A 75 -2.36 4.40 6.69
C ALA A 75 -3.84 4.01 6.94
N ARG A 76 -4.70 4.01 5.90
CA ARG A 76 -6.10 3.54 6.04
C ARG A 76 -6.18 2.04 6.32
N HIS A 77 -5.34 1.23 5.69
CA HIS A 77 -5.26 -0.20 6.03
C HIS A 77 -4.81 -0.41 7.48
N ALA A 78 -3.78 0.31 7.93
CA ALA A 78 -3.31 0.22 9.31
C ALA A 78 -4.43 0.52 10.32
N LYS A 79 -5.22 1.57 10.08
CA LYS A 79 -6.35 1.96 10.93
C LYS A 79 -7.44 0.88 11.06
N MET A 80 -7.56 -0.02 10.10
CA MET A 80 -8.67 -0.98 10.03
C MET A 80 -8.28 -2.43 10.29
N LEU A 81 -6.99 -2.78 10.28
CA LEU A 81 -6.52 -4.14 10.51
C LEU A 81 -6.44 -4.51 11.99
N GLU A 82 -6.48 -3.51 12.89
CA GLU A 82 -6.45 -3.68 14.37
C GLU A 82 -5.36 -4.65 14.87
N THR A 83 -4.26 -4.80 14.13
CA THR A 83 -3.12 -5.62 14.56
C THR A 83 -2.11 -4.77 15.32
N ASP A 84 -1.44 -5.34 16.33
CA ASP A 84 -0.38 -4.65 17.10
C ASP A 84 0.75 -4.12 16.19
N GLN A 85 1.02 -4.80 15.06
CA GLN A 85 1.98 -4.33 14.07
C GLN A 85 1.48 -3.15 13.23
N ALA A 86 0.16 -3.02 13.02
CA ALA A 86 -0.42 -1.86 12.37
C ALA A 86 -0.30 -0.61 13.27
N TRP A 87 -0.40 -0.77 14.59
CA TRP A 87 -0.13 0.28 15.58
C TRP A 87 1.33 0.76 15.51
N ALA A 88 2.31 -0.15 15.49
CA ALA A 88 3.73 0.23 15.38
C ALA A 88 4.08 0.94 14.05
N PHE A 89 3.38 0.61 12.96
CA PHE A 89 3.53 1.32 11.68
C PHE A 89 2.84 2.69 11.71
N PHE A 90 1.72 2.82 12.42
CA PHE A 90 1.04 4.08 12.66
C PHE A 90 1.91 5.03 13.50
N GLU A 91 2.52 4.54 14.58
CA GLU A 91 3.49 5.30 15.39
C GLU A 91 4.65 5.82 14.54
N LYS A 92 5.22 4.99 13.66
CA LYS A 92 6.30 5.43 12.75
C LYS A 92 5.85 6.49 11.73
N LEU A 93 4.60 6.43 11.27
CA LEU A 93 4.02 7.45 10.39
C LEU A 93 3.73 8.75 11.13
N GLU A 94 3.20 8.67 12.36
CA GLU A 94 2.98 9.82 13.23
C GLU A 94 4.30 10.50 13.59
N ASP A 95 5.31 9.73 14.03
CA ASP A 95 6.64 10.25 14.34
C ASP A 95 7.26 11.00 13.15
N SER A 96 7.08 10.49 11.93
CA SER A 96 7.54 11.15 10.71
C SER A 96 6.76 12.45 10.44
N TYR A 97 5.44 12.43 10.63
CA TYR A 97 4.55 13.59 10.40
C TYR A 97 4.75 14.72 11.43
N PHE A 98 4.99 14.38 12.71
CA PHE A 98 5.23 15.35 13.77
C PHE A 98 6.66 15.90 13.78
N ARG A 99 7.67 15.07 13.48
CA ARG A 99 9.05 15.57 13.27
C ARG A 99 9.13 16.55 12.10
N GLN A 100 8.31 16.37 11.07
CA GLN A 100 8.25 17.30 9.93
C GLN A 100 7.60 18.65 10.30
N LYS A 101 6.80 18.72 11.38
CA LYS A 101 6.24 19.96 11.93
C LYS A 101 7.20 20.69 12.88
N GLU A 102 8.08 19.97 13.57
CA GLU A 102 9.12 20.59 14.44
C GLU A 102 10.26 21.22 13.64
N GLN A 103 10.40 20.89 12.35
CA GLN A 103 11.39 21.49 11.44
C GLN A 103 10.84 22.65 10.58
N GLN A 104 9.64 23.15 10.88
CA GLN A 104 9.16 24.42 10.32
C GLN A 104 9.46 25.54 11.32
N PRO A 105 10.47 26.40 11.07
CA PRO A 105 10.63 27.65 11.82
C PRO A 105 9.48 28.63 11.56
#